data_AF-A0A140L0I3-F1
#
_entry.id   AF-A0A140L0I3-F1
#
_cell.length_a   1.000
_cell.length_b   1.000
_cell.length_c   1.000
_cell.angle_alpha   90.00
_cell.angle_beta   90.00
_cell.angle_gamma   90.00
#
_symmetry.space_group_name_H-M   'P 1'
#
loop_
_entity.id
_entity.type
_entity.pdbx_description
1 polymer ?
#
loop_
_entity_poly.entity_id
_entity_poly.type
_entity_poly.pdbx_seq_one_letter_code
_entity_poly.pdbx_strand_id
1 'polypeptide(L)'
;MIQRDSLDIILESSGKISKIFSPAKKGIRFQKHMDEAPVQLFEGNVLEFDMDVDSQGNMGLVILDHSGKLYYYYYNGKMWTSYLLHQLNLQFEQIKDIRIQLTSLSPHILFCWRNQTSSGQWSIMTYHHLEHSWKKEMISKIYCNSPITPYGLAKDKGENLYLFYLSNNNLVYDLNFAVFSSQSQKWSHPVFFSNCIFIKYFHMDALIDHNGGMHVVWIDKYKKNYCVKYIYKPSFKSPQENPSVIMQFHEPLLWSHLYLTKQHIHCCGITGDHVYHSSKPIKSIHSLSKWQFPRALDYDDKDLFLYKIVGHTGSFQANYVLSNDTYSYRPIYEEGIEEQTDVPLHHAEQVHGSDVVPEDAQILKLKAELFKKNHQIEASQNLLKTLQGEMAFIKEEIKNLHEQQKKYAHIFNESADKYKRIHEYVLQTSQVLENHCLQLDHADLKRKIEIIFEELRKLKADIDFCTAQNKELKASIESLQNVGLFRKLFS
;
A
#
# COMPACT_ATOMS: atom_id res chain seq x y z
N MET A 1 -19.02 16.19 -9.88
CA MET A 1 -18.21 15.95 -8.65
C MET A 1 -18.61 14.66 -7.96
N ILE A 2 -17.83 13.59 -8.11
CA ILE A 2 -18.10 12.28 -7.50
C ILE A 2 -17.94 12.38 -5.97
N GLN A 3 -19.05 12.32 -5.23
CA GLN A 3 -19.04 12.33 -3.76
C GLN A 3 -18.40 11.03 -3.23
N ARG A 4 -17.12 11.08 -2.86
CA ARG A 4 -16.46 10.02 -2.08
C ARG A 4 -17.04 9.86 -0.67
N ASP A 5 -17.86 10.80 -0.21
CA ASP A 5 -18.32 10.86 1.19
C ASP A 5 -19.40 9.82 1.54
N SER A 6 -20.02 9.18 0.55
CA SER A 6 -20.90 8.03 0.74
C SER A 6 -20.36 6.84 -0.06
N LEU A 7 -19.29 6.21 0.46
CA LEU A 7 -18.84 4.93 -0.10
C LEU A 7 -19.86 3.86 0.30
N ASP A 8 -20.85 3.63 -0.55
CA ASP A 8 -21.77 2.51 -0.41
C ASP A 8 -21.09 1.26 -0.99
N ILE A 9 -21.00 0.19 -0.21
CA ILE A 9 -20.50 -1.11 -0.69
C ILE A 9 -21.71 -1.96 -1.03
N ILE A 10 -21.85 -2.33 -2.30
CA ILE A 10 -22.86 -3.26 -2.77
C ILE A 10 -22.24 -4.65 -2.88
N LEU A 11 -22.92 -5.64 -2.32
CA LEU A 11 -22.60 -7.05 -2.49
C LEU A 11 -23.62 -7.67 -3.43
N GLU A 12 -23.16 -8.40 -4.44
CA GLU A 12 -24.02 -9.32 -5.16
C GLU A 12 -23.59 -10.75 -4.85
N SER A 13 -24.53 -11.55 -4.36
CA SER A 13 -24.31 -12.97 -4.18
C SER A 13 -25.55 -13.73 -4.63
N SER A 14 -25.37 -14.58 -5.65
CA SER A 14 -26.43 -15.44 -6.19
C SER A 14 -27.67 -14.65 -6.66
N GLY A 15 -27.46 -13.52 -7.32
CA GLY A 15 -28.52 -12.65 -7.83
C GLY A 15 -29.23 -11.80 -6.77
N LYS A 16 -28.76 -11.81 -5.52
CA LYS A 16 -29.28 -10.95 -4.46
C LYS A 16 -28.30 -9.83 -4.15
N ILE A 17 -28.84 -8.62 -4.04
CA ILE A 17 -28.10 -7.40 -3.74
C ILE A 17 -28.21 -7.11 -2.24
N SER A 18 -27.08 -7.07 -1.55
CA SER A 18 -26.95 -6.53 -0.20
C SER A 18 -26.19 -5.21 -0.23
N LYS A 19 -26.39 -4.36 0.77
CA LYS A 19 -25.78 -3.04 0.84
C LYS A 19 -25.19 -2.80 2.23
N ILE A 20 -23.95 -2.34 2.29
CA ILE A 20 -23.34 -1.74 3.48
C ILE A 20 -23.08 -0.27 3.22
N PHE A 21 -23.51 0.57 4.15
CA PHE A 21 -23.43 2.01 4.00
C PHE A 21 -23.29 2.72 5.34
N SER A 22 -22.78 3.95 5.28
CA SER A 22 -22.58 4.83 6.45
C SER A 22 -23.24 6.19 6.20
N PRO A 23 -24.55 6.35 6.51
CA PRO A 23 -25.24 7.62 6.30
C PRO A 23 -24.55 8.76 7.03
N ALA A 24 -24.03 9.74 6.27
CA ALA A 24 -23.29 10.88 6.82
C ALA A 24 -22.14 10.49 7.79
N LYS A 25 -21.49 9.33 7.53
CA LYS A 25 -20.42 8.77 8.38
C LYS A 25 -20.86 8.44 9.82
N LYS A 26 -22.16 8.28 10.08
CA LYS A 26 -22.74 7.96 11.39
C LYS A 26 -23.18 6.49 11.44
N GLY A 27 -22.28 5.67 11.95
CA GLY A 27 -22.46 4.24 12.13
C GLY A 27 -22.35 3.47 10.83
N ILE A 28 -22.41 2.14 10.91
CA ILE A 28 -22.51 1.26 9.75
C ILE A 28 -23.84 0.54 9.78
N ARG A 29 -24.53 0.53 8.63
CA ARG A 29 -25.75 -0.23 8.41
C ARG A 29 -25.53 -1.31 7.36
N PHE A 30 -26.17 -2.45 7.57
CA PHE A 30 -26.22 -3.56 6.64
C PHE A 30 -27.66 -3.87 6.27
N GLN A 31 -27.94 -3.84 4.98
CA GLN A 31 -29.21 -4.21 4.39
C GLN A 31 -28.97 -5.48 3.58
N LYS A 32 -29.48 -6.62 4.07
CA LYS A 32 -29.23 -7.92 3.45
C LYS A 32 -29.92 -8.04 2.09
N HIS A 33 -31.14 -7.54 1.99
CA HIS A 33 -31.89 -7.44 0.74
C HIS A 33 -32.51 -6.04 0.62
N MET A 34 -32.63 -5.51 -0.59
CA MET A 34 -33.09 -4.13 -0.83
C MET A 34 -34.52 -3.87 -0.33
N ASP A 35 -35.32 -4.92 -0.13
CA ASP A 35 -36.67 -4.91 0.44
C ASP A 35 -36.71 -5.06 1.98
N GLU A 36 -35.60 -5.47 2.60
CA GLU A 36 -35.49 -5.60 4.05
C GLU A 36 -35.06 -4.27 4.70
N ALA A 37 -35.47 -4.05 5.95
CA ALA A 37 -34.99 -2.90 6.72
C ALA A 37 -33.49 -3.06 7.06
N PRO A 38 -32.69 -1.97 6.98
CA PRO A 38 -31.28 -2.03 7.33
C PRO A 38 -31.07 -2.28 8.82
N VAL A 39 -30.12 -3.17 9.15
CA VAL A 39 -29.67 -3.47 10.52
C VAL A 39 -28.47 -2.58 10.85
N GLN A 40 -28.47 -1.96 12.03
CA GLN A 40 -27.33 -1.20 12.54
C GLN A 40 -26.25 -2.15 13.06
N LEU A 41 -25.05 -2.13 12.46
CA LEU A 41 -23.92 -2.98 12.86
C LEU A 41 -22.96 -2.29 13.83
N PHE A 42 -22.78 -0.97 13.68
CA PHE A 42 -21.86 -0.18 14.48
C PHE A 42 -22.47 1.18 14.79
N GLU A 43 -22.38 1.62 16.04
CA GLU A 43 -22.79 2.96 16.49
C GLU A 43 -21.55 3.83 16.69
N GLY A 44 -21.52 5.02 16.09
CA GLY A 44 -20.41 5.97 16.23
C GLY A 44 -19.98 6.59 14.91
N ASN A 45 -19.06 7.54 14.95
CA ASN A 45 -18.58 8.19 13.73
C ASN A 45 -17.51 7.33 13.06
N VAL A 46 -17.73 6.96 11.80
CA VAL A 46 -16.83 6.10 11.01
C VAL A 46 -15.85 6.95 10.22
N LEU A 47 -14.55 6.71 10.40
CA LEU A 47 -13.51 7.39 9.64
C LEU A 47 -13.30 6.69 8.28
N GLU A 48 -13.09 5.38 8.31
CA GLU A 48 -12.91 4.52 7.13
C GLU A 48 -13.52 3.14 7.41
N PHE A 49 -14.02 2.47 6.38
CA PHE A 49 -14.42 1.08 6.47
C PHE A 49 -14.21 0.38 5.13
N ASP A 50 -14.07 -0.95 5.18
CA ASP A 50 -14.05 -1.79 3.99
C ASP A 50 -14.65 -3.16 4.32
N MET A 51 -15.13 -3.87 3.29
CA MET A 51 -15.73 -5.20 3.45
C MET A 51 -15.29 -6.14 2.33
N ASP A 52 -15.22 -7.43 2.65
CA ASP A 52 -15.08 -8.50 1.66
C ASP A 52 -15.97 -9.71 2.03
N VAL A 53 -16.18 -10.61 1.07
CA VAL A 53 -16.99 -11.82 1.22
C VAL A 53 -16.19 -12.99 0.67
N ASP A 54 -16.14 -14.08 1.43
CA ASP A 54 -15.46 -15.29 0.98
C ASP A 54 -16.35 -16.14 0.04
N SER A 55 -15.79 -17.23 -0.48
CA SER A 55 -16.50 -18.16 -1.36
C SER A 55 -17.64 -18.92 -0.69
N GLN A 56 -17.76 -18.87 0.64
CA GLN A 56 -18.84 -19.49 1.41
C GLN A 56 -19.96 -18.48 1.74
N GLY A 57 -19.80 -17.21 1.34
CA GLY A 57 -20.76 -16.15 1.65
C GLY A 57 -20.58 -15.58 3.06
N ASN A 58 -19.51 -15.92 3.78
CA ASN A 58 -19.19 -15.25 5.03
C ASN A 58 -18.66 -13.84 4.72
N MET A 59 -19.03 -12.87 5.54
CA MET A 59 -18.67 -11.46 5.31
C MET A 59 -17.71 -10.98 6.38
N GLY A 60 -16.72 -10.19 5.97
CA GLY A 60 -15.75 -9.57 6.84
C GLY A 60 -15.80 -8.06 6.65
N LEU A 61 -16.02 -7.30 7.71
CA LEU A 61 -16.12 -5.85 7.70
C LEU A 61 -15.06 -5.27 8.64
N VAL A 62 -14.29 -4.29 8.18
CA VAL A 62 -13.32 -3.56 8.99
C VAL A 62 -13.79 -2.13 9.14
N ILE A 63 -13.74 -1.60 10.37
CA ILE A 63 -14.18 -0.25 10.69
C ILE A 63 -13.06 0.44 11.48
N LEU A 64 -12.62 1.61 11.02
CA LEU A 64 -11.86 2.55 11.83
C LEU A 64 -12.78 3.69 12.25
N ASP A 65 -12.97 3.86 13.55
CA ASP A 65 -13.79 4.94 14.08
C ASP A 65 -12.98 6.23 14.32
N HIS A 66 -13.68 7.33 14.59
CA HIS A 66 -13.04 8.62 14.91
C HIS A 66 -12.33 8.63 16.27
N SER A 67 -12.52 7.61 17.12
CA SER A 67 -11.77 7.44 18.37
C SER A 67 -10.45 6.69 18.18
N GLY A 68 -10.14 6.29 16.94
CA GLY A 68 -8.91 5.56 16.59
C GLY A 68 -8.99 4.07 16.86
N LYS A 69 -10.18 3.50 17.07
CA LYS A 69 -10.37 2.06 17.27
C LYS A 69 -10.61 1.37 15.94
N LEU A 70 -9.80 0.35 15.67
CA LEU A 70 -9.90 -0.51 14.50
C LEU A 70 -10.61 -1.81 14.88
N TYR A 71 -11.81 -2.00 14.37
CA TYR A 71 -12.65 -3.17 14.61
C TYR A 71 -12.67 -4.08 13.38
N TYR A 72 -12.76 -5.39 13.64
CA TYR A 72 -13.13 -6.39 12.64
C TYR A 72 -14.44 -7.06 13.04
N TYR A 73 -15.38 -7.10 12.11
CA TYR A 73 -16.68 -7.73 12.21
C TYR A 73 -16.73 -8.92 11.26
N TYR A 74 -17.28 -10.04 11.72
CA TYR A 74 -17.41 -11.26 10.93
C TYR A 74 -18.84 -11.78 10.96
N TYR A 75 -19.40 -12.05 9.79
CA TYR A 75 -20.71 -12.67 9.63
C TYR A 75 -20.58 -14.08 9.09
N ASN A 76 -21.05 -15.05 9.86
CA ASN A 76 -20.96 -16.48 9.52
C ASN A 76 -22.21 -17.05 8.82
N GLY A 77 -23.02 -16.18 8.20
CA GLY A 77 -24.33 -16.58 7.64
C GLY A 77 -25.49 -16.47 8.63
N LYS A 78 -25.23 -16.39 9.95
CA LYS A 78 -26.27 -16.33 11.00
C LYS A 78 -26.16 -15.10 11.90
N MET A 79 -24.96 -14.77 12.35
CA MET A 79 -24.74 -13.70 13.31
C MET A 79 -23.45 -12.96 13.03
N TRP A 80 -23.41 -11.69 13.46
CA TRP A 80 -22.21 -10.87 13.46
C TRP A 80 -21.46 -11.05 14.78
N THR A 81 -20.15 -11.29 14.69
CA THR A 81 -19.21 -11.16 15.81
C THR A 81 -18.28 -9.99 15.57
N SER A 82 -17.70 -9.41 16.64
CA SER A 82 -16.80 -8.26 16.52
C SER A 82 -15.56 -8.44 17.39
N TYR A 83 -14.45 -7.87 16.92
CA TYR A 83 -13.14 -7.92 17.56
C TYR A 83 -12.48 -6.55 17.47
N LEU A 84 -11.97 -6.04 18.59
CA LEU A 84 -11.09 -4.87 18.59
C LEU A 84 -9.67 -5.33 18.23
N LEU A 85 -9.17 -4.90 17.08
CA LEU A 85 -7.84 -5.28 16.59
C LEU A 85 -6.73 -4.35 17.10
N HIS A 86 -7.06 -3.06 17.18
CA HIS A 86 -6.10 -2.03 17.54
C HIS A 86 -6.79 -0.76 18.04
N GLN A 87 -6.12 -0.01 18.90
CA GLN A 87 -6.53 1.34 19.29
C GLN A 87 -5.34 2.28 19.14
N LEU A 88 -5.49 3.27 18.26
CA LEU A 88 -4.47 4.24 17.94
C LEU A 88 -4.35 5.30 19.04
N ASN A 89 -3.13 5.75 19.26
CA ASN A 89 -2.92 7.06 19.85
C ASN A 89 -2.97 8.13 18.76
N LEU A 90 -4.15 8.74 18.54
CA LEU A 90 -4.39 9.72 17.46
C LEU A 90 -3.46 10.95 17.49
N GLN A 91 -2.78 11.22 18.60
CA GLN A 91 -1.76 12.27 18.69
C GLN A 91 -0.47 11.88 17.96
N PHE A 92 -0.13 10.60 17.93
CA PHE A 92 1.15 10.10 17.42
C PHE A 92 1.02 9.15 16.24
N GLU A 93 -0.18 8.63 15.97
CA GLU A 93 -0.40 7.60 14.98
C GLU A 93 -1.50 7.99 14.02
N GLN A 94 -1.43 7.44 12.82
CA GLN A 94 -2.48 7.55 11.84
C GLN A 94 -2.56 6.28 11.01
N ILE A 95 -3.79 5.80 10.80
CA ILE A 95 -4.13 4.76 9.83
C ILE A 95 -4.91 5.41 8.69
N LYS A 96 -4.67 4.94 7.46
CA LYS A 96 -5.41 5.28 6.24
C LYS A 96 -5.48 4.10 5.29
N ASP A 97 -6.37 4.23 4.31
CA ASP A 97 -6.51 3.32 3.18
C ASP A 97 -6.75 1.89 3.64
N ILE A 98 -7.73 1.68 4.52
CA ILE A 98 -8.05 0.33 5.01
C ILE A 98 -8.64 -0.51 3.89
N ARG A 99 -8.11 -1.73 3.75
CA ARG A 99 -8.62 -2.76 2.84
C ARG A 99 -8.76 -4.09 3.55
N ILE A 100 -9.78 -4.86 3.21
CA ILE A 100 -9.89 -6.26 3.64
C ILE A 100 -10.05 -7.17 2.43
N GLN A 101 -9.39 -8.33 2.51
CA GLN A 101 -9.66 -9.48 1.67
C GLN A 101 -9.81 -10.73 2.52
N LEU A 102 -10.95 -11.40 2.41
CA LEU A 102 -11.18 -12.72 2.97
C LEU A 102 -10.60 -13.78 2.05
N THR A 103 -9.85 -14.70 2.65
CA THR A 103 -9.48 -15.97 2.03
C THR A 103 -10.22 -17.11 2.75
N SER A 104 -10.21 -18.31 2.17
CA SER A 104 -10.75 -19.50 2.83
C SER A 104 -10.06 -19.86 4.16
N LEU A 105 -8.86 -19.32 4.41
CA LEU A 105 -8.04 -19.64 5.57
C LEU A 105 -8.08 -18.53 6.62
N SER A 106 -7.96 -17.27 6.20
CA SER A 106 -7.98 -16.13 7.11
C SER A 106 -8.35 -14.80 6.45
N PRO A 107 -8.91 -13.85 7.20
CA PRO A 107 -9.01 -12.46 6.78
C PRO A 107 -7.62 -11.81 6.70
N HIS A 108 -7.38 -11.03 5.64
CA HIS A 108 -6.22 -10.16 5.50
C HIS A 108 -6.68 -8.71 5.45
N ILE A 109 -6.30 -7.95 6.47
CA ILE A 109 -6.63 -6.53 6.60
C ILE A 109 -5.36 -5.75 6.35
N LEU A 110 -5.34 -4.93 5.30
CA LEU A 110 -4.21 -4.08 4.94
C LEU A 110 -4.54 -2.62 5.21
N PHE A 111 -3.54 -1.85 5.58
CA PHE A 111 -3.66 -0.40 5.72
C PHE A 111 -2.30 0.28 5.74
N CYS A 112 -2.30 1.58 5.50
CA CYS A 112 -1.15 2.44 5.69
C CYS A 112 -1.14 2.99 7.12
N TRP A 113 -0.05 2.75 7.85
CA TRP A 113 0.19 3.30 9.18
C TRP A 113 1.36 4.26 9.14
N ARG A 114 1.28 5.36 9.88
CA ARG A 114 2.44 6.22 10.14
C ARG A 114 2.49 6.69 11.58
N ASN A 115 3.71 6.93 12.05
CA ASN A 115 3.95 7.75 13.22
C ASN A 115 3.97 9.23 12.78
N GLN A 116 3.14 10.06 13.39
CA GLN A 116 3.04 11.48 13.09
C GLN A 116 4.32 12.26 13.44
N THR A 117 5.21 11.70 14.28
CA THR A 117 6.52 12.29 14.57
C THR A 117 7.52 12.14 13.43
N SER A 118 7.37 11.12 12.57
CA SER A 118 8.19 10.89 11.38
C SER A 118 7.44 11.36 10.13
N SER A 119 7.59 12.64 9.77
CA SER A 119 6.89 13.21 8.62
C SER A 119 7.20 12.44 7.34
N GLY A 120 6.16 11.96 6.66
CA GLY A 120 6.27 11.36 5.33
C GLY A 120 6.56 9.86 5.29
N GLN A 121 6.96 9.23 6.40
CA GLN A 121 7.18 7.78 6.43
C GLN A 121 5.88 7.04 6.75
N TRP A 122 5.41 6.24 5.80
CA TRP A 122 4.30 5.30 5.93
C TRP A 122 4.82 3.86 5.93
N SER A 123 4.10 2.98 6.60
CA SER A 123 4.30 1.54 6.56
C SER A 123 3.03 0.90 6.03
N ILE A 124 3.13 0.01 5.05
CA ILE A 124 2.04 -0.89 4.69
C ILE A 124 2.05 -2.01 5.72
N MET A 125 0.98 -2.07 6.50
CA MET A 125 0.79 -3.07 7.55
C MET A 125 -0.28 -4.06 7.12
N THR A 126 -0.19 -5.29 7.63
CA THR A 126 -1.26 -6.26 7.53
C THR A 126 -1.60 -6.85 8.90
N TYR A 127 -2.89 -7.01 9.16
CA TYR A 127 -3.40 -7.93 10.17
C TYR A 127 -3.95 -9.16 9.47
N HIS A 128 -3.62 -10.33 10.00
CA HIS A 128 -4.23 -11.58 9.56
C HIS A 128 -4.40 -12.53 10.75
N HIS A 129 -5.33 -13.48 10.62
CA HIS A 129 -5.67 -14.39 11.70
C HIS A 129 -5.04 -15.77 11.45
N LEU A 130 -4.03 -16.12 12.23
CA LEU A 130 -3.30 -17.38 12.10
C LEU A 130 -3.25 -18.10 13.45
N GLU A 131 -3.61 -19.39 13.46
CA GLU A 131 -3.53 -20.26 14.65
C GLU A 131 -4.25 -19.68 15.87
N HIS A 132 -5.48 -19.19 15.70
CA HIS A 132 -6.31 -18.59 16.75
C HIS A 132 -5.81 -17.24 17.31
N SER A 133 -4.87 -16.59 16.63
CA SER A 133 -4.36 -15.28 17.04
C SER A 133 -4.30 -14.31 15.88
N TRP A 134 -4.52 -13.03 16.17
CA TRP A 134 -4.28 -11.95 15.22
C TRP A 134 -2.79 -11.62 15.19
N LYS A 135 -2.17 -11.74 14.02
CA LYS A 135 -0.77 -11.36 13.78
C LYS A 135 -0.76 -10.03 13.03
N LYS A 136 0.14 -9.13 13.44
CA LYS A 136 0.38 -7.83 12.82
C LYS A 136 1.77 -7.84 12.20
N GLU A 137 1.87 -7.57 10.91
CA GLU A 137 3.14 -7.58 10.17
C GLU A 137 3.30 -6.31 9.35
N MET A 138 4.56 -5.90 9.16
CA MET A 138 4.92 -4.81 8.25
C MET A 138 5.38 -5.42 6.94
N ILE A 139 4.72 -5.07 5.83
CA ILE A 139 5.07 -5.57 4.50
C ILE A 139 6.14 -4.69 3.87
N SER A 140 5.96 -3.37 3.93
CA SER A 140 6.90 -2.42 3.33
C SER A 140 6.84 -1.04 3.98
N LYS A 141 7.89 -0.25 3.76
CA LYS A 141 7.97 1.16 4.15
C LYS A 141 7.98 2.03 2.90
N ILE A 142 7.24 3.13 2.94
CA ILE A 142 7.06 4.05 1.83
C ILE A 142 7.26 5.46 2.37
N TYR A 143 8.07 6.25 1.68
CA TYR A 143 8.21 7.66 1.99
C TYR A 143 7.34 8.43 1.01
N CYS A 144 6.22 8.97 1.48
CA CYS A 144 5.31 9.78 0.68
C CYS A 144 4.68 10.90 1.52
N ASN A 145 4.83 12.13 1.05
CA ASN A 145 4.22 13.31 1.67
C ASN A 145 2.81 13.61 1.15
N SER A 146 2.37 12.91 0.10
CA SER A 146 1.07 13.12 -0.54
C SER A 146 0.03 12.15 0.06
N PRO A 147 -1.24 12.57 0.23
CA PRO A 147 -2.32 11.69 0.65
C PRO A 147 -2.76 10.79 -0.52
N ILE A 148 -1.93 9.80 -0.85
CA ILE A 148 -2.23 8.80 -1.88
C ILE A 148 -2.48 7.46 -1.24
N THR A 149 -3.27 6.62 -1.90
CA THR A 149 -3.38 5.20 -1.61
C THR A 149 -2.21 4.50 -2.30
N PRO A 150 -1.14 4.08 -1.59
CA PRO A 150 0.10 3.69 -2.25
C PRO A 150 0.12 2.22 -2.66
N TYR A 151 -1.01 1.52 -2.56
CA TYR A 151 -1.11 0.10 -2.84
C TYR A 151 -2.48 -0.29 -3.41
N GLY A 152 -2.51 -1.46 -4.04
CA GLY A 152 -3.69 -2.12 -4.58
C GLY A 152 -3.61 -3.61 -4.28
N LEU A 153 -4.76 -4.24 -4.08
CA LEU A 153 -4.86 -5.64 -3.71
C LEU A 153 -5.71 -6.36 -4.75
N ALA A 154 -5.27 -7.53 -5.17
CA ALA A 154 -6.04 -8.42 -6.02
C ALA A 154 -5.98 -9.85 -5.47
N LYS A 155 -7.01 -10.63 -5.73
CA LYS A 155 -7.10 -12.04 -5.31
C LYS A 155 -7.27 -12.92 -6.53
N ASP A 156 -6.54 -14.04 -6.56
CA ASP A 156 -6.70 -15.07 -7.59
C ASP A 156 -7.70 -16.16 -7.17
N LYS A 157 -8.00 -17.07 -8.09
CA LYS A 157 -8.89 -18.22 -7.82
C LYS A 157 -8.30 -19.22 -6.80
N GLY A 158 -6.99 -19.20 -6.60
CA GLY A 158 -6.28 -20.02 -5.61
C GLY A 158 -6.24 -19.38 -4.22
N GLU A 159 -6.99 -18.29 -4.01
CA GLU A 159 -7.00 -17.48 -2.77
C GLU A 159 -5.62 -16.89 -2.42
N ASN A 160 -4.71 -16.78 -3.40
CA ASN A 160 -3.47 -16.03 -3.25
C ASN A 160 -3.76 -14.53 -3.38
N LEU A 161 -3.09 -13.73 -2.56
CA LEU A 161 -3.25 -12.28 -2.57
C LEU A 161 -2.06 -11.63 -3.26
N TYR A 162 -2.34 -10.74 -4.20
CA TYR A 162 -1.35 -9.97 -4.94
C TYR A 162 -1.42 -8.54 -4.44
N LEU A 163 -0.39 -8.12 -3.73
CA LEU A 163 -0.23 -6.75 -3.26
C LEU A 163 0.69 -6.01 -4.22
N PHE A 164 0.15 -5.03 -4.93
CA PHE A 164 0.90 -4.08 -5.73
C PHE A 164 1.10 -2.82 -4.89
N TYR A 165 2.30 -2.25 -4.85
CA TYR A 165 2.55 -1.06 -4.04
C TYR A 165 3.77 -0.27 -4.49
N LEU A 166 3.76 1.03 -4.16
CA LEU A 166 4.88 1.92 -4.41
C LEU A 166 5.99 1.71 -3.38
N SER A 167 7.25 1.64 -3.79
CA SER A 167 8.41 1.85 -2.93
C SER A 167 9.13 3.12 -3.36
N ASN A 168 9.79 3.80 -2.43
CA ASN A 168 10.64 4.94 -2.78
C ASN A 168 12.07 4.46 -3.07
N ASN A 169 12.58 4.79 -4.25
CA ASN A 169 13.96 4.59 -4.64
C ASN A 169 14.53 5.94 -5.12
N ASN A 170 15.10 6.68 -4.17
CA ASN A 170 15.89 7.89 -4.44
C ASN A 170 15.21 8.89 -5.40
N LEU A 171 13.97 9.29 -5.06
CA LEU A 171 13.09 10.27 -5.75
C LEU A 171 12.16 9.69 -6.82
N VAL A 172 12.45 8.49 -7.35
CA VAL A 172 11.54 7.77 -8.23
C VAL A 172 10.76 6.76 -7.40
N TYR A 173 9.48 6.63 -7.66
CA TYR A 173 8.69 5.58 -7.04
C TYR A 173 8.73 4.36 -7.94
N ASP A 174 9.06 3.22 -7.37
CA ASP A 174 8.98 1.95 -8.09
C ASP A 174 7.67 1.28 -7.70
N LEU A 175 6.90 0.87 -8.70
CA LEU A 175 5.81 -0.06 -8.48
C LEU A 175 6.41 -1.44 -8.31
N ASN A 176 6.15 -2.06 -7.17
CA ASN A 176 6.51 -3.42 -6.86
C ASN A 176 5.26 -4.25 -6.63
N PHE A 177 5.44 -5.55 -6.53
CA PHE A 177 4.40 -6.43 -6.04
C PHE A 177 4.97 -7.55 -5.17
N ALA A 178 4.14 -8.07 -4.27
CA ALA A 178 4.40 -9.24 -3.44
C ALA A 178 3.17 -10.14 -3.46
N VAL A 179 3.37 -11.44 -3.31
CA VAL A 179 2.29 -12.44 -3.35
C VAL A 179 2.21 -13.14 -2.01
N PHE A 180 1.05 -13.08 -1.36
CA PHE A 180 0.73 -13.96 -0.24
C PHE A 180 0.24 -15.29 -0.79
N SER A 181 0.97 -16.35 -0.48
CA SER A 181 0.57 -17.70 -0.87
C SER A 181 -0.36 -18.29 0.18
N SER A 182 -1.57 -18.67 -0.23
CA SER A 182 -2.53 -19.36 0.64
C SER A 182 -1.97 -20.69 1.16
N GLN A 183 -1.16 -21.39 0.37
CA GLN A 183 -0.53 -22.65 0.76
C GLN A 183 0.56 -22.49 1.83
N SER A 184 1.45 -21.50 1.68
CA SER A 184 2.57 -21.32 2.61
C SER A 184 2.26 -20.35 3.76
N GLN A 185 1.14 -19.64 3.69
CA GLN A 185 0.72 -18.59 4.63
C GLN A 185 1.80 -17.51 4.81
N LYS A 186 2.49 -17.16 3.72
CA LYS A 186 3.60 -16.20 3.74
C LYS A 186 3.56 -15.29 2.52
N TRP A 187 3.97 -14.04 2.73
CA TRP A 187 4.28 -13.10 1.66
C TRP A 187 5.62 -13.46 1.00
N SER A 188 5.66 -13.37 -0.33
CA SER A 188 6.90 -13.46 -1.09
C SER A 188 7.78 -12.23 -0.88
N HIS A 189 9.05 -12.33 -1.27
CA HIS A 189 9.86 -11.13 -1.42
C HIS A 189 9.27 -10.20 -2.49
N PRO A 190 9.42 -8.87 -2.32
CA PRO A 190 9.00 -7.90 -3.32
C PRO A 190 9.68 -8.12 -4.66
N VAL A 191 8.93 -7.94 -5.73
CA VAL A 191 9.43 -7.98 -7.10
C VAL A 191 9.12 -6.66 -7.78
N PHE A 192 10.14 -6.07 -8.39
CA PHE A 192 9.98 -4.86 -9.20
C PHE A 192 9.01 -5.10 -10.36
N PHE A 193 8.11 -4.14 -10.58
CA PHE A 193 7.03 -4.25 -11.55
C PHE A 193 7.03 -3.14 -12.60
N SER A 194 7.30 -1.90 -12.22
CA SER A 194 7.47 -0.79 -13.17
C SER A 194 8.01 0.46 -12.46
N ASN A 195 8.58 1.40 -13.23
CA ASN A 195 8.89 2.73 -12.71
C ASN A 195 7.63 3.61 -12.73
N CYS A 196 7.36 4.31 -11.62
CA CYS A 196 6.30 5.29 -11.46
C CYS A 196 6.90 6.66 -11.13
N ILE A 197 6.82 7.57 -12.08
CA ILE A 197 7.54 8.85 -11.97
C ILE A 197 6.65 9.90 -11.28
N PHE A 198 5.33 9.74 -11.36
CA PHE A 198 4.38 10.72 -10.87
C PHE A 198 3.41 10.12 -9.87
N ILE A 199 3.44 10.64 -8.64
CA ILE A 199 2.60 10.17 -7.54
C ILE A 199 1.42 11.08 -7.20
N LYS A 200 1.41 12.33 -7.66
CA LYS A 200 0.29 13.23 -7.38
C LYS A 200 -0.93 12.70 -8.15
N TYR A 201 -2.05 12.39 -7.48
CA TYR A 201 -3.19 11.65 -8.07
C TYR A 201 -2.89 10.19 -8.46
N PHE A 202 -1.89 9.57 -7.84
CA PHE A 202 -1.70 8.13 -8.03
C PHE A 202 -2.95 7.37 -7.60
N HIS A 203 -3.45 6.57 -8.53
CA HIS A 203 -4.49 5.58 -8.31
C HIS A 203 -4.06 4.32 -9.07
N MET A 204 -4.36 3.16 -8.51
CA MET A 204 -4.03 1.89 -9.11
C MET A 204 -5.18 0.92 -8.92
N ASP A 205 -5.39 0.08 -9.92
CA ASP A 205 -6.30 -1.05 -9.84
C ASP A 205 -5.65 -2.28 -10.48
N ALA A 206 -5.96 -3.46 -9.94
CA ALA A 206 -5.36 -4.70 -10.37
C ALA A 206 -6.37 -5.85 -10.33
N LEU A 207 -6.35 -6.69 -11.36
CA LEU A 207 -7.17 -7.89 -11.45
C LEU A 207 -6.28 -9.10 -11.78
N ILE A 208 -6.64 -10.26 -11.24
CA ILE A 208 -6.03 -11.53 -11.62
C ILE A 208 -7.04 -12.31 -12.45
N ASP A 209 -6.74 -12.58 -13.71
CA ASP A 209 -7.63 -13.35 -14.57
C ASP A 209 -7.72 -14.83 -14.16
N HIS A 210 -8.61 -15.57 -14.82
CA HIS A 210 -8.83 -17.00 -14.57
C HIS A 210 -7.61 -17.90 -14.86
N ASN A 211 -6.62 -17.41 -15.61
CA ASN A 211 -5.36 -18.10 -15.90
C ASN A 211 -4.23 -17.68 -14.96
N GLY A 212 -4.50 -16.82 -13.97
CA GLY A 212 -3.48 -16.26 -13.07
C GLY A 212 -2.69 -15.09 -13.67
N GLY A 213 -3.13 -14.56 -14.81
CA GLY A 213 -2.57 -13.38 -15.46
C GLY A 213 -2.90 -12.11 -14.68
N MET A 214 -1.87 -11.31 -14.39
CA MET A 214 -2.00 -10.05 -13.68
C MET A 214 -2.28 -8.92 -14.67
N HIS A 215 -3.38 -8.21 -14.47
CA HIS A 215 -3.74 -6.98 -15.17
C HIS A 215 -3.64 -5.81 -14.21
N VAL A 216 -2.78 -4.83 -14.51
CA VAL A 216 -2.59 -3.70 -13.61
C VAL A 216 -2.67 -2.41 -14.41
N VAL A 217 -3.46 -1.46 -13.89
CA VAL A 217 -3.49 -0.08 -14.38
C VAL A 217 -3.14 0.89 -13.28
N TRP A 218 -2.49 1.99 -13.65
CA TRP A 218 -2.25 3.10 -12.74
C TRP A 218 -2.20 4.43 -13.46
N ILE A 219 -2.49 5.49 -12.70
CA ILE A 219 -2.33 6.88 -13.15
C ILE A 219 -0.86 7.27 -13.04
N ASP A 220 -0.32 7.86 -14.11
CA ASP A 220 1.04 8.40 -14.18
C ASP A 220 1.07 9.65 -15.07
N LYS A 221 2.27 10.14 -15.38
CA LYS A 221 2.51 11.14 -16.43
C LYS A 221 3.25 10.57 -17.62
N TYR A 222 2.86 11.04 -18.79
CA TYR A 222 3.61 10.88 -20.01
C TYR A 222 3.83 12.25 -20.65
N LYS A 223 5.08 12.72 -20.63
CA LYS A 223 5.45 14.10 -20.97
C LYS A 223 4.71 15.09 -20.06
N LYS A 224 3.87 15.97 -20.63
CA LYS A 224 3.09 16.99 -19.90
C LYS A 224 1.66 16.54 -19.56
N ASN A 225 1.26 15.35 -20.01
CA ASN A 225 -0.11 14.87 -19.89
C ASN A 225 -0.22 13.80 -18.80
N TYR A 226 -1.39 13.74 -18.18
CA TYR A 226 -1.77 12.63 -17.32
C TYR A 226 -2.12 11.43 -18.19
N CYS A 227 -1.79 10.23 -17.74
CA CYS A 227 -2.12 9.02 -18.49
C CYS A 227 -2.51 7.88 -17.56
N VAL A 228 -3.26 6.94 -18.11
CA VAL A 228 -3.43 5.60 -17.53
C VAL A 228 -2.44 4.69 -18.24
N LYS A 229 -1.54 4.08 -17.47
CA LYS A 229 -0.65 3.02 -17.93
C LYS A 229 -1.28 1.66 -17.64
N TYR A 230 -1.00 0.70 -18.50
CA TYR A 230 -1.43 -0.69 -18.39
C TYR A 230 -0.26 -1.63 -18.63
N ILE A 231 -0.19 -2.67 -17.81
CA ILE A 231 0.72 -3.80 -18.03
C ILE A 231 -0.03 -5.11 -17.77
N TYR A 232 0.27 -6.09 -18.60
CA TYR A 232 -0.15 -7.47 -18.42
C TYR A 232 1.07 -8.31 -18.06
N LYS A 233 0.91 -9.23 -17.11
CA LYS A 233 1.93 -10.21 -16.80
C LYS A 233 1.29 -11.59 -16.65
N PRO A 234 1.51 -12.52 -17.59
CA PRO A 234 0.77 -13.79 -17.64
C PRO A 234 1.09 -14.74 -16.49
N SER A 235 2.27 -14.60 -15.87
CA SER A 235 2.62 -15.33 -14.67
C SER A 235 3.63 -14.56 -13.84
N PHE A 236 3.74 -14.89 -12.55
CA PHE A 236 4.76 -14.34 -11.65
C PHE A 236 6.19 -14.41 -12.22
N LYS A 237 6.51 -15.51 -12.93
CA LYS A 237 7.84 -15.80 -13.47
C LYS A 237 8.10 -15.20 -14.85
N SER A 238 7.07 -14.67 -15.52
CA SER A 238 7.22 -14.13 -16.86
C SER A 238 8.12 -12.89 -16.86
N PRO A 239 8.90 -12.67 -17.93
CA PRO A 239 9.69 -11.46 -18.08
C PRO A 239 8.79 -10.23 -18.02
N GLN A 240 9.34 -9.13 -17.52
CA GLN A 240 8.61 -7.88 -17.38
C GLN A 240 8.38 -7.25 -18.75
N GLU A 241 7.13 -6.97 -19.08
CA GLU A 241 6.76 -6.20 -20.27
C GLU A 241 6.85 -4.70 -19.99
N ASN A 242 7.05 -3.90 -21.04
CA ASN A 242 6.97 -2.45 -20.90
C ASN A 242 5.50 -2.02 -20.75
N PRO A 243 5.18 -1.10 -19.83
CA PRO A 243 3.82 -0.59 -19.70
C PRO A 243 3.40 0.17 -20.96
N SER A 244 2.17 -0.07 -21.39
CA SER A 244 1.52 0.65 -22.48
C SER A 244 0.71 1.83 -21.93
N VAL A 245 0.68 2.95 -22.64
CA VAL A 245 -0.23 4.07 -22.33
C VAL A 245 -1.57 3.78 -23.01
N ILE A 246 -2.64 3.68 -22.23
CA ILE A 246 -3.98 3.31 -22.74
C ILE A 246 -4.94 4.49 -22.80
N MET A 247 -4.72 5.50 -21.96
CA MET A 247 -5.44 6.77 -22.01
C MET A 247 -4.50 7.93 -21.72
N GLN A 248 -4.74 9.10 -22.32
CA GLN A 248 -3.92 10.27 -22.13
C GLN A 248 -4.76 11.55 -22.17
N PHE A 249 -4.61 12.41 -21.17
CA PHE A 249 -5.40 13.63 -21.00
C PHE A 249 -4.52 14.81 -20.56
N HIS A 250 -4.94 16.03 -20.93
CA HIS A 250 -4.31 17.25 -20.44
C HIS A 250 -4.70 17.57 -18.99
N GLU A 251 -5.88 17.11 -18.57
CA GLU A 251 -6.43 17.30 -17.24
C GLU A 251 -6.06 16.16 -16.28
N PRO A 252 -6.02 16.42 -14.95
CA PRO A 252 -5.75 15.39 -13.96
C PRO A 252 -6.77 14.25 -14.03
N LEU A 253 -6.27 13.02 -14.07
CA LEU A 253 -7.08 11.83 -13.81
C LEU A 253 -7.28 11.69 -12.30
N LEU A 254 -8.51 11.43 -11.88
CA LEU A 254 -8.91 11.26 -10.49
C LEU A 254 -8.99 9.78 -10.10
N TRP A 255 -9.32 8.93 -11.06
CA TRP A 255 -9.52 7.49 -10.83
C TRP A 255 -9.32 6.70 -12.13
N SER A 256 -8.91 5.44 -11.99
CA SER A 256 -8.92 4.45 -13.07
C SER A 256 -9.21 3.06 -12.53
N HIS A 257 -10.14 2.31 -13.11
CA HIS A 257 -10.41 0.93 -12.69
C HIS A 257 -10.50 -0.02 -13.89
N LEU A 258 -10.29 -1.30 -13.61
CA LEU A 258 -10.41 -2.39 -14.55
C LEU A 258 -11.65 -3.22 -14.28
N TYR A 259 -12.21 -3.79 -15.33
CA TYR A 259 -13.11 -4.93 -15.23
C TYR A 259 -12.93 -5.86 -16.44
N LEU A 260 -13.16 -7.15 -16.23
CA LEU A 260 -13.00 -8.22 -17.20
C LEU A 260 -14.37 -8.80 -17.53
N THR A 261 -14.76 -8.79 -18.80
CA THR A 261 -15.88 -9.58 -19.30
C THR A 261 -15.37 -10.89 -19.90
N LYS A 262 -16.24 -11.77 -20.40
CA LYS A 262 -15.83 -13.02 -21.06
C LYS A 262 -14.92 -12.79 -22.27
N GLN A 263 -15.04 -11.64 -22.93
CA GLN A 263 -14.38 -11.39 -24.21
C GLN A 263 -13.39 -10.23 -24.19
N HIS A 264 -13.54 -9.29 -23.26
CA HIS A 264 -12.79 -8.04 -23.25
C HIS A 264 -12.28 -7.70 -21.84
N ILE A 265 -11.12 -7.05 -21.81
CA ILE A 265 -10.70 -6.25 -20.66
C ILE A 265 -11.10 -4.80 -20.95
N HIS A 266 -11.65 -4.15 -19.93
CA HIS A 266 -12.10 -2.78 -20.00
C HIS A 266 -11.35 -1.95 -18.95
N CYS A 267 -11.11 -0.69 -19.28
CA CYS A 267 -10.60 0.30 -18.35
C CYS A 267 -11.49 1.54 -18.44
N CYS A 268 -11.89 2.04 -17.28
CA CYS A 268 -12.58 3.32 -17.15
C CYS A 268 -11.67 4.31 -16.41
N GLY A 269 -11.54 5.51 -16.94
CA GLY A 269 -10.80 6.63 -16.34
C GLY A 269 -11.71 7.82 -16.09
N ILE A 270 -11.49 8.54 -14.99
CA ILE A 270 -12.30 9.71 -14.61
C ILE A 270 -11.41 10.95 -14.58
N THR A 271 -11.80 12.01 -15.29
CA THR A 271 -11.10 13.29 -15.31
C THR A 271 -12.10 14.43 -15.33
N GLY A 272 -11.94 15.40 -14.42
CA GLY A 272 -12.96 16.43 -14.19
C GLY A 272 -14.31 15.80 -13.86
N ASP A 273 -15.32 16.15 -14.65
CA ASP A 273 -16.68 15.57 -14.59
C ASP A 273 -16.94 14.52 -15.69
N HIS A 274 -15.90 14.11 -16.44
CA HIS A 274 -16.04 13.16 -17.54
C HIS A 274 -15.54 11.76 -17.19
N VAL A 275 -16.25 10.76 -17.69
CA VAL A 275 -15.85 9.35 -17.66
C VAL A 275 -15.40 8.93 -19.05
N TYR A 276 -14.24 8.30 -19.14
CA TYR A 276 -13.69 7.75 -20.37
C TYR A 276 -13.58 6.24 -20.27
N HIS A 277 -13.80 5.57 -21.39
CA HIS A 277 -13.72 4.12 -21.51
C HIS A 277 -12.76 3.71 -22.62
N SER A 278 -12.02 2.64 -22.37
CA SER A 278 -11.23 1.94 -23.39
C SER A 278 -11.32 0.44 -23.14
N SER A 279 -11.25 -0.36 -24.21
CA SER A 279 -11.27 -1.81 -24.10
C SER A 279 -10.29 -2.51 -25.04
N LYS A 280 -10.00 -3.77 -24.74
CA LYS A 280 -9.14 -4.65 -25.54
C LYS A 280 -9.68 -6.09 -25.45
N PRO A 281 -9.71 -6.88 -26.54
CA PRO A 281 -10.12 -8.28 -26.47
C PRO A 281 -9.15 -9.14 -25.63
N ILE A 282 -9.69 -10.09 -24.86
CA ILE A 282 -8.90 -10.99 -23.99
C ILE A 282 -8.06 -11.96 -24.83
N LYS A 283 -8.65 -12.55 -25.89
CA LYS A 283 -7.94 -13.48 -26.79
C LYS A 283 -6.68 -12.88 -27.41
N SER A 284 -6.63 -11.55 -27.47
CA SER A 284 -5.57 -10.79 -28.08
C SER A 284 -4.62 -10.17 -27.04
N ILE A 285 -4.73 -10.52 -25.75
CA ILE A 285 -3.84 -10.00 -24.69
C ILE A 285 -2.37 -10.28 -25.00
N HIS A 286 -2.04 -11.49 -25.44
CA HIS A 286 -0.68 -11.88 -25.86
C HIS A 286 -0.26 -11.30 -27.21
N SER A 287 -1.21 -10.74 -27.97
CA SER A 287 -0.93 -10.15 -29.27
C SER A 287 -0.72 -8.63 -29.14
N LEU A 288 -0.03 -8.06 -30.12
CA LEU A 288 0.16 -6.61 -30.31
C LEU A 288 -1.15 -5.83 -30.55
N SER A 289 -2.32 -6.46 -30.37
CA SER A 289 -3.59 -5.76 -30.42
C SER A 289 -3.60 -4.57 -29.46
N LYS A 290 -3.99 -3.43 -30.02
CA LYS A 290 -4.00 -2.15 -29.33
C LYS A 290 -5.30 -2.01 -28.56
N TRP A 291 -5.24 -1.28 -27.46
CA TRP A 291 -6.44 -0.76 -26.81
C TRP A 291 -7.22 0.11 -27.79
N GLN A 292 -8.55 0.03 -27.73
CA GLN A 292 -9.41 0.95 -28.46
C GLN A 292 -9.15 2.39 -28.01
N PHE A 293 -9.31 3.35 -28.92
CA PHE A 293 -9.15 4.75 -28.55
C PHE A 293 -10.15 5.14 -27.44
N PRO A 294 -9.72 5.85 -26.38
CA PRO A 294 -10.61 6.20 -25.28
C PRO A 294 -11.80 7.02 -25.76
N ARG A 295 -13.01 6.60 -25.40
CA ARG A 295 -14.26 7.32 -25.73
C ARG A 295 -14.80 7.96 -24.47
N ALA A 296 -15.16 9.24 -24.55
CA ALA A 296 -15.96 9.88 -23.51
C ALA A 296 -17.33 9.20 -23.47
N LEU A 297 -17.83 8.99 -22.28
CA LEU A 297 -19.15 8.44 -22.08
C LEU A 297 -20.10 9.57 -21.65
N ASP A 298 -21.26 9.65 -22.29
CA ASP A 298 -22.25 10.69 -22.06
C ASP A 298 -23.23 10.27 -20.96
N TYR A 299 -23.19 10.93 -19.81
CA TYR A 299 -24.08 10.68 -18.66
C TYR A 299 -24.50 11.99 -18.02
N ASP A 300 -25.68 11.97 -17.40
CA ASP A 300 -26.10 13.05 -16.50
C ASP A 300 -25.26 12.93 -15.21
N ASP A 301 -24.48 13.96 -14.90
CA ASP A 301 -23.46 13.99 -13.83
C ASP A 301 -23.98 13.65 -12.42
N LYS A 302 -25.30 13.56 -12.24
CA LYS A 302 -25.94 13.45 -10.93
C LYS A 302 -26.01 12.03 -10.36
N ASP A 303 -25.81 10.99 -11.15
CA ASP A 303 -26.14 9.61 -10.74
C ASP A 303 -25.00 8.60 -10.93
N LEU A 304 -23.72 9.02 -10.90
CA LEU A 304 -22.61 8.07 -10.96
C LEU A 304 -22.28 7.48 -9.59
N PHE A 305 -22.45 6.16 -9.47
CA PHE A 305 -22.14 5.37 -8.28
C PHE A 305 -20.93 4.48 -8.53
N LEU A 306 -19.99 4.48 -7.59
CA LEU A 306 -18.86 3.55 -7.59
C LEU A 306 -19.14 2.41 -6.61
N TYR A 307 -19.38 1.22 -7.14
CA TYR A 307 -19.59 0.02 -6.34
C TYR A 307 -18.31 -0.78 -6.22
N LYS A 308 -17.92 -1.14 -4.99
CA LYS A 308 -16.98 -2.24 -4.79
C LYS A 308 -17.72 -3.53 -5.07
N ILE A 309 -17.22 -4.34 -6.00
CA ILE A 309 -17.79 -5.65 -6.31
C ILE A 309 -17.04 -6.69 -5.49
N VAL A 310 -17.81 -7.56 -4.85
CA VAL A 310 -17.27 -8.59 -3.96
C VAL A 310 -17.85 -9.94 -4.35
N GLY A 311 -16.97 -10.89 -4.68
CA GLY A 311 -17.34 -12.20 -5.21
C GLY A 311 -17.26 -12.29 -6.74
N HIS A 312 -17.70 -13.43 -7.29
CA HIS A 312 -17.76 -13.64 -8.73
C HIS A 312 -19.13 -13.30 -9.27
N THR A 313 -19.23 -12.21 -10.03
CA THR A 313 -20.41 -12.01 -10.88
C THR A 313 -20.27 -12.96 -12.07
N GLY A 314 -21.33 -13.65 -12.46
CA GLY A 314 -21.27 -14.60 -13.60
C GLY A 314 -20.97 -13.91 -14.94
N SER A 315 -21.09 -12.58 -15.01
CA SER A 315 -20.90 -11.76 -16.21
C SER A 315 -19.52 -11.12 -16.31
N PHE A 316 -18.93 -10.66 -15.20
CA PHE A 316 -17.64 -9.98 -15.19
C PHE A 316 -16.84 -10.14 -13.88
N GLN A 317 -15.56 -9.76 -13.90
CA GLN A 317 -14.69 -9.70 -12.73
C GLN A 317 -14.15 -8.27 -12.57
N ALA A 318 -14.34 -7.67 -11.40
CA ALA A 318 -13.90 -6.32 -11.10
C ALA A 318 -13.69 -6.15 -9.58
N ASN A 319 -12.82 -5.23 -9.18
CA ASN A 319 -12.80 -4.73 -7.80
C ASN A 319 -13.84 -3.63 -7.61
N TYR A 320 -14.02 -2.81 -8.64
CA TYR A 320 -14.99 -1.72 -8.67
C TYR A 320 -15.72 -1.67 -10.00
N VAL A 321 -16.97 -1.24 -9.96
CA VAL A 321 -17.76 -0.92 -11.13
C VAL A 321 -18.36 0.45 -10.97
N LEU A 322 -18.29 1.24 -12.03
CA LEU A 322 -19.05 2.47 -12.15
C LEU A 322 -20.42 2.13 -12.75
N SER A 323 -21.47 2.51 -12.05
CA SER A 323 -22.88 2.36 -12.44
C SER A 323 -23.57 3.72 -12.44
N ASN A 324 -24.58 3.89 -13.27
CA ASN A 324 -25.49 5.04 -13.28
C ASN A 324 -26.83 4.74 -12.57
N ASP A 325 -26.98 3.57 -11.96
CA ASP A 325 -28.20 3.11 -11.32
C ASP A 325 -27.92 2.67 -9.88
N THR A 326 -28.67 3.22 -8.92
CA THR A 326 -28.56 2.84 -7.50
C THR A 326 -28.94 1.39 -7.20
N TYR A 327 -29.71 0.77 -8.10
CA TYR A 327 -30.30 -0.55 -7.97
C TYR A 327 -29.64 -1.60 -8.86
N SER A 328 -28.75 -1.18 -9.76
CA SER A 328 -28.02 -2.05 -10.67
C SER A 328 -26.53 -1.81 -10.54
N TYR A 329 -25.77 -2.88 -10.38
CA TYR A 329 -24.31 -2.85 -10.36
C TYR A 329 -23.72 -3.13 -11.76
N ARG A 330 -24.54 -3.06 -12.80
CA ARG A 330 -24.07 -3.24 -14.18
C ARG A 330 -23.05 -2.17 -14.53
N PRO A 331 -21.91 -2.53 -15.12
CA PRO A 331 -20.99 -1.56 -15.66
C PRO A 331 -21.72 -0.72 -16.69
N ILE A 332 -21.59 0.59 -16.55
CA ILE A 332 -22.15 1.62 -17.42
C ILE A 332 -22.02 1.34 -18.94
N TYR A 333 -21.02 0.56 -19.36
CA TYR A 333 -20.77 0.24 -20.77
C TYR A 333 -21.68 -0.86 -21.36
N GLU A 334 -22.34 -1.69 -20.54
CA GLU A 334 -23.07 -2.86 -21.06
C GLU A 334 -24.32 -2.53 -21.89
N GLU A 335 -24.92 -1.34 -21.75
CA GLU A 335 -26.26 -1.07 -22.32
C GLU A 335 -26.28 -0.25 -23.62
N GLY A 336 -25.13 0.20 -24.14
CA GLY A 336 -25.10 1.23 -25.21
C GLY A 336 -24.38 0.88 -26.51
N ILE A 337 -23.71 -0.26 -26.60
CA ILE A 337 -22.95 -0.63 -27.80
C ILE A 337 -23.59 -1.88 -28.40
N GLU A 338 -24.69 -1.65 -29.10
CA GLU A 338 -24.94 -2.42 -30.30
C GLU A 338 -23.66 -2.29 -31.15
N GLU A 339 -23.08 -3.42 -31.54
CA GLU A 339 -21.93 -3.46 -32.44
C GLU A 339 -22.31 -2.69 -33.71
N GLN A 340 -22.04 -1.38 -33.77
CA GLN A 340 -21.92 -0.64 -35.02
C GLN A 340 -20.65 -1.16 -35.70
N THR A 341 -20.75 -2.37 -36.24
CA THR A 341 -19.94 -2.83 -37.35
C THR A 341 -20.20 -1.86 -38.50
N ASP A 342 -19.11 -1.39 -39.12
CA ASP A 342 -19.11 -0.56 -40.33
C ASP A 342 -19.14 0.97 -40.12
N VAL A 343 -18.14 1.49 -39.39
CA VAL A 343 -17.61 2.82 -39.71
C VAL A 343 -16.33 2.62 -40.55
N PRO A 344 -16.29 3.08 -41.82
CA PRO A 344 -15.10 2.98 -42.65
C PRO A 344 -13.92 3.68 -41.98
N LEU A 345 -12.82 2.95 -41.77
CA LEU A 345 -11.54 3.56 -41.43
C LEU A 345 -11.16 4.54 -42.55
N HIS A 346 -11.23 5.83 -42.29
CA HIS A 346 -10.54 6.81 -43.11
C HIS A 346 -9.03 6.53 -43.01
N HIS A 347 -8.51 5.87 -44.03
CA HIS A 347 -7.08 5.73 -44.25
C HIS A 347 -6.47 7.13 -44.33
N ALA A 348 -5.60 7.44 -43.38
CA ALA A 348 -4.69 8.58 -43.51
C ALA A 348 -3.81 8.33 -44.75
N GLU A 349 -3.99 9.16 -45.77
CA GLU A 349 -3.18 9.13 -47.00
C GLU A 349 -1.70 9.25 -46.63
N GLN A 350 -0.94 8.20 -46.95
CA GLN A 350 0.51 8.24 -46.94
C GLN A 350 0.96 9.13 -48.11
N VAL A 351 1.45 10.31 -47.77
CA VAL A 351 2.15 11.20 -48.69
C VAL A 351 3.43 10.51 -49.15
N HIS A 352 3.45 10.03 -50.39
CA HIS A 352 4.66 9.60 -51.08
C HIS A 352 5.52 10.82 -51.39
N GLY A 353 6.52 11.06 -50.54
CA GLY A 353 7.59 12.02 -50.75
C GLY A 353 8.72 11.40 -51.58
N SER A 354 9.04 12.09 -52.67
CA SER A 354 10.04 11.83 -53.69
C SER A 354 11.46 11.54 -53.18
N ASP A 355 12.12 10.60 -53.86
CA ASP A 355 13.55 10.28 -53.75
C ASP A 355 14.45 11.50 -54.05
N VAL A 356 15.08 12.02 -53.01
CA VAL A 356 16.31 12.83 -53.10
C VAL A 356 17.30 12.22 -52.10
N VAL A 357 18.47 11.83 -52.59
CA VAL A 357 19.51 11.07 -51.86
C VAL A 357 20.85 11.79 -52.09
N PRO A 358 21.79 11.88 -51.11
CA PRO A 358 21.61 12.23 -49.71
C PRO A 358 22.86 12.99 -49.17
N GLU A 359 23.05 14.30 -49.41
CA GLU A 359 24.08 15.02 -48.62
C GLU A 359 23.66 15.17 -47.14
N ASP A 360 22.37 15.03 -46.84
CA ASP A 360 21.81 15.21 -45.51
C ASP A 360 21.81 13.95 -44.62
N ALA A 361 22.07 12.75 -45.15
CA ALA A 361 22.00 11.52 -44.32
C ALA A 361 23.12 11.45 -43.27
N GLN A 362 24.31 11.93 -43.59
CA GLN A 362 25.41 12.03 -42.62
C GLN A 362 25.13 13.12 -41.57
N ILE A 363 24.57 14.26 -41.98
CA ILE A 363 24.17 15.34 -41.06
C ILE A 363 23.04 14.85 -40.13
N LEU A 364 22.06 14.11 -40.64
CA LEU A 364 20.98 13.52 -39.83
C LEU A 364 21.52 12.52 -38.82
N LYS A 365 22.48 11.67 -39.23
CA LYS A 365 23.15 10.71 -38.34
C LYS A 365 23.94 11.42 -37.23
N LEU A 366 24.71 12.46 -37.56
CA LEU A 366 25.44 13.25 -36.58
C LEU A 366 24.51 14.02 -35.64
N LYS A 367 23.39 14.57 -36.13
CA LYS A 367 22.36 15.20 -35.30
C LYS A 367 21.70 14.20 -34.34
N ALA A 368 21.41 12.98 -34.80
CA ALA A 368 20.88 11.92 -33.96
C ALA A 368 21.88 11.46 -32.89
N GLU A 369 23.16 11.36 -33.24
CA GLU A 369 24.22 11.00 -32.30
C GLU A 369 24.47 12.11 -31.26
N LEU A 370 24.49 13.37 -31.69
CA LEU A 370 24.58 14.54 -30.80
C LEU A 370 23.38 14.59 -29.84
N PHE A 371 22.17 14.35 -30.34
CA PHE A 371 20.97 14.27 -29.51
C PHE A 371 21.09 13.16 -28.45
N LYS A 372 21.56 11.97 -28.85
CA LYS A 372 21.79 10.85 -27.93
C LYS A 372 22.85 11.20 -26.87
N LYS A 373 23.93 11.89 -27.24
CA LYS A 373 24.97 12.34 -26.31
C LYS A 373 24.48 13.41 -25.35
N ASN A 374 23.71 14.39 -25.81
CA ASN A 374 23.10 15.40 -24.95
C ASN A 374 22.13 14.78 -23.95
N HIS A 375 21.33 13.81 -24.37
CA HIS A 375 20.44 13.07 -23.46
C HIS A 375 21.23 12.23 -22.42
N GLN A 376 22.39 11.67 -22.79
CA GLN A 376 23.28 10.98 -21.84
C GLN A 376 23.90 11.95 -20.81
N ILE A 377 24.29 13.15 -21.25
CA ILE A 377 24.80 14.21 -20.37
C ILE A 377 23.71 14.66 -19.40
N GLU A 378 22.51 14.95 -19.88
CA GLU A 378 21.38 15.37 -19.04
C GLU A 378 21.01 14.29 -18.00
N ALA A 379 20.96 13.01 -18.42
CA ALA A 379 20.75 11.89 -17.50
C ALA A 379 21.86 11.79 -16.44
N SER A 380 23.12 12.01 -16.83
CA SER A 380 24.26 11.97 -15.91
C SER A 380 24.27 13.15 -14.93
N GLN A 381 23.88 14.34 -15.38
CA GLN A 381 23.72 15.53 -14.53
C GLN A 381 22.58 15.36 -13.53
N ASN A 382 21.45 14.79 -13.96
CA ASN A 382 20.35 14.46 -13.07
C ASN A 382 20.77 13.44 -12.01
N LEU A 383 21.49 12.38 -12.40
CA LEU A 383 22.05 11.40 -11.46
C LEU A 383 23.00 12.07 -10.46
N LEU A 384 23.90 12.94 -10.90
CA LEU A 384 24.82 13.67 -10.03
C LEU A 384 24.07 14.53 -9.01
N LYS A 385 23.00 15.22 -9.44
CA LYS A 385 22.17 16.04 -8.56
C LYS A 385 21.43 15.18 -7.52
N THR A 386 20.94 14.01 -7.90
CA THR A 386 20.33 13.04 -6.98
C THR A 386 21.33 12.56 -5.95
N LEU A 387 22.53 12.14 -6.38
CA LEU A 387 23.60 11.68 -5.47
C LEU A 387 24.03 12.78 -4.50
N GLN A 388 24.11 14.04 -4.95
CA GLN A 388 24.39 15.18 -4.08
C GLN A 388 23.28 15.40 -3.03
N GLY A 389 22.01 15.21 -3.42
CA GLY A 389 20.87 15.25 -2.51
C GLY A 389 20.93 14.14 -1.45
N GLU A 390 21.23 12.90 -1.86
CA GLU A 390 21.41 11.77 -0.95
C GLU A 390 22.57 11.99 0.03
N MET A 391 23.70 12.50 -0.45
CA MET A 391 24.84 12.84 0.42
C MET A 391 24.47 13.91 1.45
N ALA A 392 23.69 14.93 1.07
CA ALA A 392 23.22 15.95 1.99
C ALA A 392 22.27 15.37 3.04
N PHE A 393 21.35 14.49 2.62
CA PHE A 393 20.44 13.78 3.52
C PHE A 393 21.20 12.89 4.52
N ILE A 394 22.14 12.07 4.05
CA ILE A 394 22.96 11.19 4.93
C ILE A 394 23.75 12.02 5.95
N LYS A 395 24.29 13.17 5.55
CA LYS A 395 25.00 14.08 6.47
C LYS A 395 24.09 14.61 7.58
N GLU A 396 22.86 15.00 7.24
CA GLU A 396 21.90 15.45 8.25
C GLU A 396 21.45 14.30 9.15
N GLU A 397 21.28 13.09 8.61
CA GLU A 397 20.93 11.91 9.42
C GLU A 397 22.03 11.52 10.41
N ILE A 398 23.30 11.58 9.99
CA ILE A 398 24.46 11.38 10.89
C ILE A 398 24.46 12.42 12.01
N LYS A 399 24.14 13.68 11.70
CA LYS A 399 24.04 14.74 12.70
C LYS A 399 22.89 14.48 13.69
N ASN A 400 21.71 14.09 13.20
CA ASN A 400 20.56 13.72 14.04
C ASN A 400 20.88 12.55 14.97
N LEU A 401 21.53 11.49 14.45
CA LEU A 401 21.96 10.35 15.25
C LEU A 401 22.96 10.76 16.34
N HIS A 402 23.87 11.68 16.03
CA HIS A 402 24.83 12.19 17.01
C HIS A 402 24.14 13.01 18.11
N GLU A 403 23.12 13.80 17.79
CA GLU A 403 22.30 14.50 18.78
C GLU A 403 21.49 13.53 19.65
N GLN A 404 20.91 12.48 19.07
CA GLN A 404 20.22 11.43 19.82
C GLN A 404 21.18 10.70 20.76
N GLN A 405 22.38 10.35 20.28
CA GLN A 405 23.41 9.72 21.11
C GLN A 405 23.77 10.59 22.32
N LYS A 406 23.89 11.91 22.15
CA LYS A 406 24.11 12.86 23.26
C LYS A 406 22.95 12.85 24.27
N LYS A 407 21.71 12.82 23.80
CA LYS A 407 20.52 12.73 24.67
C LYS A 407 20.50 11.43 25.47
N TYR A 408 20.79 10.29 24.83
CA TYR A 408 20.85 9.01 25.51
C TYR A 408 21.98 8.95 26.54
N ALA A 409 23.16 9.50 26.22
CA ALA A 409 24.26 9.60 27.19
C ALA A 409 23.87 10.43 28.42
N HIS A 410 23.12 11.52 28.23
CA HIS A 410 22.59 12.34 29.33
C HIS A 410 21.63 11.54 30.23
N ILE A 411 20.62 10.89 29.63
CA ILE A 411 19.64 10.07 30.36
C ILE A 411 20.34 8.93 31.12
N PHE A 412 21.34 8.31 30.50
CA PHE A 412 22.13 7.25 31.12
C PHE A 412 22.90 7.77 32.35
N ASN A 413 23.54 8.93 32.25
CA ASN A 413 24.24 9.55 33.37
C ASN A 413 23.28 9.95 34.51
N GLU A 414 22.13 10.55 34.20
CA GLU A 414 21.10 10.88 35.20
C GLU A 414 20.57 9.62 35.89
N SER A 415 20.38 8.55 35.13
CA SER A 415 19.94 7.25 35.65
C SER A 415 21.01 6.65 36.55
N ALA A 416 22.29 6.70 36.16
CA ALA A 416 23.42 6.24 36.98
C ALA A 416 23.49 6.98 38.32
N ASP A 417 23.29 8.30 38.34
CA ASP A 417 23.22 9.10 39.57
C ASP A 417 22.02 8.74 40.43
N LYS A 418 20.87 8.41 39.82
CA LYS A 418 19.69 7.92 40.55
C LYS A 418 19.96 6.55 41.15
N TYR A 419 20.56 5.63 40.41
CA TYR A 419 20.96 4.31 40.90
C TYR A 419 21.96 4.41 42.04
N LYS A 420 22.96 5.29 41.95
CA LYS A 420 23.92 5.53 43.03
C LYS A 420 23.23 6.00 44.31
N ARG A 421 22.29 6.95 44.21
CA ARG A 421 21.48 7.42 45.36
C ARG A 421 20.63 6.32 45.98
N ILE A 422 19.97 5.49 45.15
CA ILE A 422 19.19 4.35 45.64
C ILE A 422 20.12 3.34 46.33
N HIS A 423 21.28 3.06 45.77
CA HIS A 423 22.25 2.13 46.35
C HIS A 423 22.79 2.63 47.70
N GLU A 424 23.13 3.91 47.81
CA GLU A 424 23.53 4.56 49.07
C GLU A 424 22.41 4.49 50.11
N TYR A 425 21.15 4.74 49.72
CA TYR A 425 19.99 4.63 50.60
C TYR A 425 19.77 3.17 51.08
N VAL A 426 19.92 2.19 50.19
CA VAL A 426 19.82 0.77 50.55
C VAL A 426 20.93 0.39 51.54
N LEU A 427 22.18 0.82 51.31
CA LEU A 427 23.29 0.57 52.24
C LEU A 427 23.04 1.19 53.63
N GLN A 428 22.55 2.44 53.68
CA GLN A 428 22.20 3.09 54.94
C GLN A 428 21.05 2.35 55.65
N THR A 429 20.02 1.96 54.92
CA THR A 429 18.87 1.22 55.48
C THR A 429 19.29 -0.17 55.97
N SER A 430 20.17 -0.87 55.25
CA SER A 430 20.75 -2.14 55.66
C SER A 430 21.59 -2.00 56.93
N GLN A 431 22.39 -0.94 57.09
CA GLN A 431 23.12 -0.68 58.34
C GLN A 431 22.19 -0.39 59.51
N VAL A 432 21.11 0.37 59.30
CA VAL A 432 20.09 0.63 60.33
C VAL A 432 19.36 -0.66 60.71
N LEU A 433 19.02 -1.49 59.71
CA LEU A 433 18.39 -2.79 59.92
C LEU A 433 19.33 -3.77 60.62
N GLU A 434 20.62 -3.86 60.27
CA GLU A 434 21.59 -4.68 61.00
C GLU A 434 21.73 -4.26 62.47
N ASN A 435 21.66 -2.95 62.74
CA ASN A 435 21.66 -2.43 64.11
C ASN A 435 20.34 -2.64 64.87
N HIS A 436 19.20 -2.81 64.16
CA HIS A 436 17.89 -3.08 64.76
C HIS A 436 17.47 -4.56 64.76
N CYS A 437 18.07 -5.41 63.93
CA CYS A 437 17.74 -6.82 63.76
C CYS A 437 18.43 -7.75 64.77
N LEU A 438 18.81 -7.25 65.94
CA LEU A 438 19.15 -8.12 67.07
C LEU A 438 17.92 -8.78 67.72
N GLN A 439 16.66 -8.50 67.30
CA GLN A 439 15.49 -9.07 68.01
C GLN A 439 14.24 -9.49 67.23
N LEU A 440 14.17 -9.54 65.89
CA LEU A 440 12.94 -10.03 65.24
C LEU A 440 13.16 -10.97 64.05
N ASP A 441 12.50 -12.12 64.16
CA ASP A 441 12.50 -13.27 63.25
C ASP A 441 11.52 -13.00 62.08
N HIS A 442 12.02 -12.46 60.96
CA HIS A 442 11.18 -12.12 59.80
C HIS A 442 11.67 -12.77 58.49
N ALA A 443 11.37 -14.07 58.36
CA ALA A 443 11.65 -14.86 57.15
C ALA A 443 11.03 -14.28 55.86
N ASP A 444 9.88 -13.60 55.94
CA ASP A 444 9.20 -13.03 54.76
C ASP A 444 9.95 -11.82 54.15
N LEU A 445 10.55 -10.98 55.00
CA LEU A 445 11.34 -9.84 54.53
C LEU A 445 12.64 -10.31 53.88
N LYS A 446 13.29 -11.32 54.47
CA LYS A 446 14.49 -11.96 53.92
C LYS A 446 14.23 -12.53 52.52
N ARG A 447 13.09 -13.22 52.34
CA ARG A 447 12.68 -13.75 51.03
C ARG A 447 12.44 -12.64 49.99
N LYS A 448 11.80 -11.54 50.38
CA LYS A 448 11.57 -10.39 49.46
C LYS A 448 12.89 -9.73 49.03
N ILE A 449 13.84 -9.60 49.96
CA ILE A 449 15.18 -9.08 49.67
C ILE A 449 15.93 -10.01 48.70
N GLU A 450 15.85 -11.33 48.90
CA GLU A 450 16.46 -12.32 47.99
C GLU A 450 15.90 -12.23 46.56
N ILE A 451 14.58 -12.06 46.40
CA ILE A 451 13.96 -11.87 45.08
C ILE A 451 14.50 -10.63 44.36
N ILE A 452 14.58 -9.49 45.07
CA ILE A 452 15.10 -8.24 44.50
C ILE A 452 16.58 -8.40 44.10
N PHE A 453 17.38 -9.10 44.89
CA PHE A 453 18.78 -9.36 44.53
C PHE A 453 18.91 -10.23 43.29
N GLU A 454 18.02 -11.19 43.07
CA GLU A 454 18.02 -12.01 41.85
C GLU A 454 17.68 -11.19 40.61
N GLU A 455 16.66 -10.33 40.70
CA GLU A 455 16.29 -9.42 39.60
C GLU A 455 17.43 -8.46 39.25
N LEU A 456 18.11 -7.90 40.26
CA LEU A 456 19.28 -7.06 40.06
C LEU A 456 20.44 -7.81 39.39
N ARG A 457 20.66 -9.08 39.75
CA ARG A 457 21.71 -9.91 39.13
C ARG A 457 21.42 -10.17 37.65
N LYS A 458 20.14 -10.45 37.32
CA LYS A 458 19.70 -10.64 35.94
C LYS A 458 19.88 -9.37 35.10
N LEU A 459 19.45 -8.23 35.62
CA LEU A 459 19.59 -6.94 34.92
C LEU A 459 21.06 -6.58 34.67
N LYS A 460 21.95 -6.87 35.63
CA LYS A 460 23.39 -6.67 35.45
C LYS A 460 23.97 -7.55 34.33
N ALA A 461 23.58 -8.81 34.26
CA ALA A 461 24.01 -9.72 33.20
C ALA A 461 23.58 -9.23 31.80
N ASP A 462 22.36 -8.71 31.68
CA ASP A 462 21.85 -8.15 30.41
C ASP A 462 22.66 -6.91 29.99
N ILE A 463 23.02 -6.03 30.95
CA ILE A 463 23.86 -4.85 30.69
C ILE A 463 25.26 -5.26 30.21
N ASP A 464 25.88 -6.24 30.86
CA ASP A 464 27.21 -6.74 30.50
C ASP A 464 27.19 -7.36 29.08
N PHE A 465 26.14 -8.10 28.74
CA PHE A 465 25.93 -8.67 27.40
C PHE A 465 25.80 -7.58 26.32
N CYS A 466 24.96 -6.57 26.52
CA CYS A 466 24.82 -5.46 25.57
C CYS A 466 26.11 -4.66 25.42
N THR A 467 26.88 -4.49 26.50
CA THR A 467 28.18 -3.80 26.47
C THR A 467 29.19 -4.57 25.63
N ALA A 468 29.22 -5.90 25.72
CA ALA A 468 30.07 -6.75 24.88
C ALA A 468 29.71 -6.62 23.39
N GLN A 469 28.43 -6.70 23.03
CA GLN A 469 27.97 -6.53 21.64
C GLN A 469 28.36 -5.16 21.05
N ASN A 470 28.21 -4.09 21.84
CA ASN A 470 28.62 -2.75 21.41
C ASN A 470 30.12 -2.64 21.15
N LYS A 471 30.95 -3.35 21.90
CA LYS A 471 32.40 -3.40 21.69
C LYS A 471 32.75 -4.11 20.38
N GLU A 472 32.09 -5.22 20.06
CA GLU A 472 32.28 -5.94 18.80
C GLU A 472 31.85 -5.12 17.58
N LEU A 473 30.71 -4.42 17.68
CA LEU A 473 30.23 -3.52 16.63
C LEU A 473 31.22 -2.38 16.37
N LYS A 474 31.75 -1.74 17.42
CA LYS A 474 32.78 -0.70 17.28
C LYS A 474 34.04 -1.22 16.58
N ALA A 475 34.55 -2.39 16.98
CA ALA A 475 35.69 -3.00 16.33
C ALA A 475 35.42 -3.33 14.85
N SER A 476 34.20 -3.77 14.53
CA SER A 476 33.77 -4.02 13.14
C SER A 476 33.77 -2.74 12.32
N ILE A 477 33.22 -1.65 12.86
CA ILE A 477 33.22 -0.33 12.21
C ILE A 477 34.65 0.16 11.96
N GLU A 478 35.52 0.09 12.96
CA GLU A 478 36.93 0.50 12.83
C GLU A 478 37.68 -0.34 11.79
N SER A 479 37.43 -1.65 11.73
CA SER A 479 38.02 -2.51 10.71
C SER A 479 37.57 -2.11 9.29
N LEU A 480 36.28 -1.83 9.09
CA LEU A 480 35.73 -1.36 7.81
C LEU A 480 36.29 0.00 7.39
N GLN A 481 36.54 0.90 8.34
CA GLN A 481 37.20 2.19 8.07
C GLN A 481 38.66 2.03 7.67
N ASN A 482 39.34 0.97 8.13
CA ASN A 482 40.74 0.68 7.82
C ASN A 482 40.94 -0.14 6.54
N VAL A 483 39.90 -0.75 5.96
CA VAL A 483 39.98 -1.38 4.63
C VAL A 483 40.15 -0.28 3.58
N GLY A 484 41.38 -0.14 3.06
CA GLY A 484 41.84 0.94 2.18
C GLY A 484 41.06 1.19 0.89
N LEU A 485 40.00 0.43 0.60
CA LEU A 485 39.05 0.72 -0.47
C LEU A 485 38.24 2.00 -0.19
N PHE A 486 37.88 2.28 1.07
CA PHE A 486 37.19 3.53 1.42
C PHE A 486 38.12 4.75 1.35
N ARG A 487 39.41 4.60 1.66
CA ARG A 487 40.37 5.72 1.51
C ARG A 487 40.67 6.04 0.05
N LYS A 488 40.70 5.06 -0.85
CA LYS A 488 40.97 5.26 -2.29
C LYS A 488 39.79 5.82 -3.10
N LEU A 489 38.56 5.63 -2.62
CA LEU A 489 37.37 6.17 -3.29
C LEU A 489 37.01 7.60 -2.83
N PHE A 490 37.60 8.08 -1.73
CA PHE A 490 37.24 9.37 -1.11
C PHE A 490 38.44 10.27 -0.78
N SER A 491 39.62 10.00 -1.36
CA SER A 491 40.76 10.94 -1.41
C SER A 491 40.82 11.66 -2.75
#